data_AF-A0A2N1TG87-F1
#
_entry.id   AF-A0A2N1TG87-F1
#
_cell.length_a   1.000
_cell.length_b   1.000
_cell.length_c   1.000
_cell.angle_alpha   90.00
_cell.angle_beta   90.00
_cell.angle_gamma   90.00
#
_symmetry.space_group_name_H-M   'P 1'
#
loop_
_entity.id
_entity.type
_entity.pdbx_description
1 polymer ?
#
loop_
_entity_poly.entity_id
_entity_poly.type
_entity_poly.pdbx_seq_one_letter_code
_entity_poly.pdbx_strand_id
1 'polypeptide(L)'
;MINGKLHYYTEPVEIEVYLKKIGKVRTIIKDLSIELIDVVPISEKSREIFDSFKESNEPIDLMEVQNNFPELIKFIYESYYKNMDLFEKLSMHFKSGLTGSNDSWRLAIYFTELLLKYEPTVASSQYLGDFQTYNLNYLIIKLNELGEKFLLEDSTVAYLIKRRNLAYRDKPRDRQFEKLVELWEYNIKEKFY
;
A
#
# COMPACT_ATOMS: atom_id res chain seq x y z
N MET A 1 -8.64 -11.74 -2.20
CA MET A 1 -9.25 -11.26 -3.45
C MET A 1 -9.96 -9.96 -3.17
N ILE A 2 -9.61 -8.89 -3.88
CA ILE A 2 -10.28 -7.59 -3.82
C ILE A 2 -11.27 -7.57 -4.99
N ASN A 3 -12.55 -7.31 -4.73
CA ASN A 3 -13.61 -7.37 -5.74
C ASN A 3 -13.64 -8.69 -6.54
N GLY A 4 -13.35 -9.82 -5.88
CA GLY A 4 -13.34 -11.15 -6.50
C GLY A 4 -12.15 -11.43 -7.43
N LYS A 5 -11.14 -10.56 -7.48
CA LYS A 5 -9.92 -10.72 -8.29
C LYS A 5 -8.66 -10.72 -7.44
N LEU A 6 -7.59 -11.31 -7.98
CA LEU A 6 -6.25 -11.23 -7.41
C LEU A 6 -5.56 -9.98 -7.98
N HIS A 7 -4.99 -9.18 -7.09
CA HIS A 7 -4.24 -7.98 -7.43
C HIS A 7 -2.85 -8.10 -6.82
N TYR A 8 -1.86 -7.51 -7.48
CA TYR A 8 -0.46 -7.63 -7.08
C TYR A 8 0.23 -6.27 -7.17
N TYR A 9 1.14 -6.02 -6.23
CA TYR A 9 2.28 -5.14 -6.48
C TYR A 9 3.43 -5.99 -7.03
N THR A 10 4.18 -5.48 -8.00
CA THR A 10 5.32 -6.19 -8.58
C THR A 10 6.60 -5.42 -8.33
N GLU A 11 7.48 -6.01 -7.53
CA GLU A 11 8.77 -5.44 -7.19
C GLU A 11 9.88 -6.04 -8.07
N PRO A 12 10.75 -5.23 -8.71
CA PRO A 12 11.90 -5.76 -9.42
C PRO A 12 13.01 -6.20 -8.45
N VAL A 13 13.43 -7.46 -8.55
CA VAL A 13 14.54 -8.03 -7.76
C VAL A 13 15.74 -8.24 -8.66
N GLU A 14 16.84 -7.54 -8.36
CA GLU A 14 18.13 -7.70 -9.04
C GLU A 14 18.87 -8.93 -8.50
N ILE A 15 19.43 -9.73 -9.41
CA ILE A 15 20.17 -10.95 -9.07
C ILE A 15 21.48 -10.95 -9.81
N GLU A 16 22.59 -10.88 -9.08
CA GLU A 16 23.92 -11.03 -9.66
C GLU A 16 24.29 -12.51 -9.81
N VAL A 17 24.62 -12.92 -11.03
CA VAL A 17 25.01 -14.30 -11.35
C VAL A 17 26.42 -14.32 -11.90
N TYR A 18 27.31 -15.01 -11.20
CA TYR A 18 28.68 -15.25 -11.67
C TYR A 18 28.73 -16.42 -12.66
N LEU A 19 29.07 -16.10 -13.91
CA LEU A 19 29.20 -17.09 -14.98
C LEU A 19 30.65 -17.59 -15.06
N LYS A 20 30.97 -18.61 -14.26
CA LYS A 20 32.30 -19.23 -14.13
C LYS A 20 33.00 -19.51 -15.48
N LYS A 21 32.26 -19.97 -16.49
CA LYS A 21 32.81 -20.34 -17.81
C LYS A 21 33.39 -19.16 -18.59
N ILE A 22 32.94 -17.94 -18.32
CA ILE A 22 33.36 -16.72 -19.04
C ILE A 22 33.95 -15.66 -18.09
N GLY A 23 34.06 -15.95 -16.79
CA GLY A 23 34.60 -15.04 -15.79
C GLY A 23 33.84 -13.72 -15.64
N LYS A 24 32.54 -13.67 -15.98
CA LYS A 24 31.73 -12.43 -15.96
C LYS A 24 30.58 -12.53 -14.97
N VAL A 25 30.29 -11.42 -14.28
CA VAL A 25 29.04 -11.22 -13.54
C VAL A 25 27.98 -10.70 -14.51
N ARG A 26 26.75 -11.19 -14.38
CA ARG A 26 25.57 -10.63 -15.06
C ARG A 26 24.47 -10.36 -14.05
N THR A 27 23.82 -9.22 -14.20
CA THR A 27 22.61 -8.88 -13.44
C THR A 27 21.38 -9.37 -14.20
N ILE A 28 20.49 -10.08 -13.51
CA ILE A 28 19.20 -10.54 -14.00
C ILE A 28 18.14 -9.89 -13.14
N ILE A 29 17.10 -9.31 -13.75
CA ILE A 29 15.95 -8.77 -13.02
C ILE A 29 14.85 -9.84 -13.02
N LYS A 30 14.27 -10.10 -11.84
CA LYS A 30 13.13 -10.98 -11.65
C LYS A 30 12.01 -10.24 -10.93
N ASP A 31 10.79 -10.48 -11.37
CA ASP A 31 9.60 -9.86 -10.79
C ASP A 31 9.15 -10.62 -9.54
N LEU A 32 9.09 -9.93 -8.42
CA LEU A 32 8.48 -10.39 -7.17
C LEU A 32 7.04 -9.87 -7.11
N SER A 33 6.08 -10.73 -7.46
CA SER A 33 4.65 -10.40 -7.38
C SER A 33 4.11 -10.66 -5.97
N ILE A 34 3.72 -9.59 -5.28
CA ILE A 34 3.19 -9.62 -3.91
C ILE A 34 1.68 -9.41 -3.98
N GLU A 35 0.90 -10.40 -3.54
CA GLU A 35 -0.57 -10.29 -3.52
C GLU A 35 -1.02 -9.20 -2.54
N LEU A 36 -1.93 -8.34 -3.02
CA LEU A 36 -2.60 -7.33 -2.20
C LEU A 36 -3.71 -8.00 -1.38
N ILE A 37 -3.52 -8.03 -0.06
CA ILE A 37 -4.47 -8.60 0.89
C ILE A 37 -5.46 -7.51 1.29
N ASP A 38 -6.76 -7.75 1.05
CA ASP A 38 -7.84 -6.85 1.43
C ASP A 38 -7.83 -6.58 2.95
N VAL A 39 -8.36 -5.43 3.33
CA VAL A 39 -8.45 -5.00 4.72
C VAL A 39 -9.81 -5.43 5.29
N VAL A 40 -9.77 -5.97 6.51
CA VAL A 40 -10.99 -6.34 7.24
C VAL A 40 -11.36 -5.19 8.18
N PRO A 41 -12.57 -4.62 8.07
CA PRO A 41 -13.04 -3.61 9.01
C PRO A 41 -13.05 -4.14 10.46
N ILE A 42 -12.66 -3.30 11.40
CA ILE A 42 -12.47 -3.68 12.82
C ILE A 42 -13.72 -3.44 13.68
N SER A 43 -14.64 -2.62 13.19
CA SER A 43 -15.89 -2.23 13.86
C SER A 43 -17.00 -1.97 12.83
N GLU A 44 -18.25 -1.90 13.29
CA GLU A 44 -19.40 -1.54 12.44
C GLU A 44 -19.22 -0.17 11.79
N LYS A 45 -18.75 0.83 12.56
CA LYS A 45 -18.44 2.16 12.02
C LYS A 45 -17.35 2.12 10.95
N SER A 46 -16.27 1.36 11.16
CA SER A 46 -15.23 1.21 10.13
C SER A 46 -15.79 0.53 8.87
N ARG A 47 -16.74 -0.39 9.02
CA ARG A 47 -17.39 -1.05 7.90
C ARG A 47 -18.24 -0.06 7.10
N GLU A 48 -19.05 0.75 7.75
CA GLU A 48 -19.83 1.81 7.10
C GLU A 48 -18.94 2.74 6.26
N ILE A 49 -17.80 3.16 6.81
CA ILE A 49 -16.82 4.00 6.09
C ILE A 49 -16.29 3.22 4.87
N PHE A 50 -15.79 2.00 5.08
CA PHE A 50 -15.19 1.22 3.99
C PHE A 50 -16.20 0.95 2.87
N ASP A 51 -17.43 0.60 3.21
CA ASP A 51 -18.48 0.31 2.24
C ASP A 51 -18.86 1.58 1.46
N SER A 52 -18.99 2.73 2.13
CA SER A 52 -19.26 4.02 1.47
C SER A 52 -18.21 4.38 0.41
N PHE A 53 -16.92 4.23 0.71
CA PHE A 53 -15.86 4.55 -0.24
C PHE A 53 -15.65 3.46 -1.30
N LYS A 54 -15.90 2.19 -0.96
CA LYS A 54 -15.89 1.09 -1.94
C LYS A 54 -16.99 1.23 -2.97
N GLU A 55 -18.21 1.61 -2.55
CA GLU A 55 -19.35 1.84 -3.44
C GLU A 55 -19.09 2.97 -4.44
N SER A 56 -18.43 4.05 -3.99
CA SER A 56 -18.01 5.16 -4.85
C SER A 56 -16.76 4.83 -5.68
N ASN A 57 -16.11 3.69 -5.45
CA ASN A 57 -14.81 3.33 -6.03
C ASN A 57 -13.74 4.42 -5.79
N GLU A 58 -13.62 4.84 -4.54
CA GLU A 58 -12.73 5.92 -4.09
C GLU A 58 -11.79 5.45 -2.96
N PRO A 59 -10.63 6.11 -2.79
CA PRO A 59 -9.82 5.96 -1.58
C PRO A 59 -10.53 6.60 -0.38
N ILE A 60 -10.29 6.09 0.83
CA ILE A 60 -10.80 6.68 2.08
C ILE A 60 -10.03 7.98 2.36
N ASP A 61 -10.65 9.11 2.05
CA ASP A 61 -10.16 10.45 2.31
C ASP A 61 -10.66 10.95 3.67
N LEU A 62 -9.76 11.26 4.60
CA LEU A 62 -10.14 11.76 5.92
C LEU A 62 -10.91 13.08 5.88
N MET A 63 -10.72 13.91 4.86
CA MET A 63 -11.52 15.13 4.70
C MET A 63 -12.97 14.80 4.36
N GLU A 64 -13.18 13.82 3.48
CA GLU A 64 -14.54 13.37 3.12
C GLU A 64 -15.18 12.49 4.19
N VAL A 65 -14.39 11.73 4.96
CA VAL A 65 -14.90 11.02 6.15
C VAL A 65 -15.48 12.01 7.14
N GLN A 66 -14.83 13.16 7.37
CA GLN A 66 -15.36 14.20 8.27
C GLN A 66 -16.65 14.83 7.76
N ASN A 67 -16.82 14.94 6.44
CA ASN A 67 -18.05 15.45 5.83
C ASN A 67 -19.20 14.44 5.93
N ASN A 68 -18.91 13.16 5.66
CA ASN A 68 -19.92 12.08 5.63
C ASN A 68 -20.26 11.54 7.02
N PHE A 69 -19.32 11.62 7.96
CA PHE A 69 -19.44 11.14 9.35
C PHE A 69 -19.01 12.23 10.34
N PRO A 70 -19.80 13.31 10.50
CA PRO A 70 -19.42 14.45 11.35
C PRO A 70 -19.15 14.09 12.81
N GLU A 71 -19.74 12.99 13.30
CA GLU A 71 -19.47 12.46 14.64
C GLU A 71 -18.00 12.07 14.86
N LEU A 72 -17.25 11.83 13.78
CA LEU A 72 -15.84 11.43 13.83
C LEU A 72 -14.86 12.61 13.81
N ILE A 73 -15.31 13.84 13.53
CA ILE A 73 -14.45 15.03 13.40
C ILE A 73 -13.52 15.18 14.59
N LYS A 74 -14.07 15.11 15.82
CA LYS A 74 -13.27 15.26 17.04
C LYS A 74 -12.18 14.19 17.14
N PHE A 75 -12.53 12.93 16.91
CA PHE A 75 -11.59 11.80 17.04
C PHE A 75 -10.49 11.85 15.98
N ILE A 76 -10.85 12.23 14.75
CA ILE A 76 -9.91 12.43 13.64
C ILE A 76 -8.96 13.57 13.97
N TYR A 77 -9.49 14.74 14.35
CA TYR A 77 -8.66 15.90 14.67
C TYR A 77 -7.69 15.59 15.83
N GLU A 78 -8.17 15.05 16.94
CA GLU A 78 -7.31 14.70 18.09
C GLU A 78 -6.21 13.68 17.73
N SER A 79 -6.49 12.75 16.81
CA SER A 79 -5.53 11.72 16.40
C SER A 79 -4.52 12.20 15.35
N TYR A 80 -4.92 13.11 14.46
CA TYR A 80 -4.13 13.48 13.28
C TYR A 80 -3.69 14.95 13.24
N TYR A 81 -3.98 15.77 14.26
CA TYR A 81 -3.73 17.22 14.23
C TYR A 81 -2.32 17.61 13.75
N LYS A 82 -1.28 16.83 14.09
CA LYS A 82 0.12 17.10 13.68
C LYS A 82 0.36 16.92 12.18
N ASN A 83 -0.44 16.08 11.54
CA ASN A 83 -0.29 15.65 10.16
C ASN A 83 -1.48 16.07 9.29
N MET A 84 -2.41 16.91 9.78
CA MET A 84 -3.62 17.30 9.05
C MET A 84 -3.28 17.94 7.69
N ASP A 85 -2.28 18.82 7.63
CA ASP A 85 -1.82 19.43 6.38
C ASP A 85 -1.38 18.40 5.33
N LEU A 86 -0.84 17.24 5.76
CA LEU A 86 -0.47 16.15 4.86
C LEU A 86 -1.71 15.40 4.36
N PHE A 87 -2.71 15.20 5.22
CA PHE A 87 -3.99 14.62 4.82
C PHE A 87 -4.79 15.53 3.88
N GLU A 88 -4.75 16.86 4.08
CA GLU A 88 -5.36 17.82 3.15
C GLU A 88 -4.69 17.79 1.78
N LYS A 89 -3.35 17.70 1.73
CA LYS A 89 -2.60 17.51 0.48
C LYS A 89 -2.95 16.18 -0.19
N LEU A 90 -3.04 15.10 0.58
CA LEU A 90 -3.47 13.80 0.08
C LEU A 90 -4.89 13.88 -0.50
N SER A 91 -5.83 14.53 0.20
CA SER A 91 -7.20 14.79 -0.27
C SER A 91 -7.21 15.52 -1.61
N MET A 92 -6.39 16.58 -1.75
CA MET A 92 -6.25 17.31 -3.00
C MET A 92 -5.78 16.39 -4.14
N HIS A 93 -4.79 15.53 -3.90
CA HIS A 93 -4.30 14.58 -4.89
C HIS A 93 -5.33 13.50 -5.23
N PHE A 94 -6.11 13.01 -4.27
CA PHE A 94 -7.23 12.11 -4.55
C PHE A 94 -8.26 12.79 -5.45
N LYS A 95 -8.70 14.00 -5.12
CA LYS A 95 -9.67 14.75 -5.93
C LYS A 95 -9.17 15.00 -7.34
N SER A 96 -7.93 15.47 -7.49
CA SER A 96 -7.31 15.67 -8.81
C SER A 96 -7.16 14.35 -9.58
N GLY A 97 -6.79 13.26 -8.90
CA GLY A 97 -6.72 11.94 -9.49
C GLY A 97 -8.08 11.45 -10.01
N LEU A 98 -9.14 11.62 -9.23
CA LEU A 98 -10.52 11.26 -9.62
C LEU A 98 -10.99 12.07 -10.84
N THR A 99 -10.51 13.31 -10.99
CA THR A 99 -10.77 14.14 -12.19
C THR A 99 -9.88 13.80 -13.40
N GLY A 100 -8.99 12.80 -13.29
CA GLY A 100 -8.19 12.26 -14.40
C GLY A 100 -6.71 12.62 -14.39
N SER A 101 -6.16 13.16 -13.30
CA SER A 101 -4.73 13.48 -13.21
C SER A 101 -3.90 12.26 -12.78
N ASN A 102 -3.21 11.61 -13.72
CA ASN A 102 -2.34 10.46 -13.43
C ASN A 102 -1.20 10.80 -12.47
N ASP A 103 -0.57 11.97 -12.63
CA ASP A 103 0.49 12.43 -11.74
C ASP A 103 0.00 12.59 -10.29
N SER A 104 -1.26 12.97 -10.11
CA SER A 104 -1.84 13.07 -8.77
C SER A 104 -1.97 11.71 -8.10
N TRP A 105 -2.21 10.62 -8.84
CA TRP A 105 -2.19 9.27 -8.26
C TRP A 105 -0.78 8.86 -7.79
N ARG A 106 0.25 9.24 -8.53
CA ARG A 106 1.66 9.01 -8.14
C ARG A 106 2.07 9.85 -6.93
N LEU A 107 1.54 11.05 -6.78
CA LEU A 107 1.76 11.85 -5.57
C LEU A 107 0.97 11.29 -4.39
N ALA A 108 -0.27 10.84 -4.62
CA ALA A 108 -1.10 10.24 -3.59
C ALA A 108 -0.43 8.99 -2.98
N ILE A 109 0.17 8.11 -3.79
CA ILE A 109 0.85 6.92 -3.25
C ILE A 109 2.03 7.29 -2.36
N TYR A 110 2.83 8.29 -2.75
CA TYR A 110 3.92 8.80 -1.91
C TYR A 110 3.43 9.34 -0.56
N PHE A 111 2.36 10.15 -0.56
CA PHE A 111 1.79 10.66 0.68
C PHE A 111 1.15 9.55 1.53
N THR A 112 0.51 8.57 0.91
CA THR A 112 -0.01 7.38 1.62
C THR A 112 1.12 6.59 2.29
N GLU A 113 2.24 6.35 1.61
CA GLU A 113 3.41 5.69 2.22
C GLU A 113 3.99 6.47 3.40
N LEU A 114 4.09 7.80 3.26
CA LEU A 114 4.54 8.66 4.35
C LEU A 114 3.58 8.60 5.55
N LEU A 115 2.28 8.69 5.30
CA LEU A 115 1.25 8.74 6.34
C LEU A 115 1.06 7.37 7.03
N LEU A 116 1.26 6.28 6.30
CA LEU A 116 1.20 4.91 6.83
C LEU A 116 2.19 4.69 7.99
N LYS A 117 3.32 5.40 8.02
CA LYS A 117 4.33 5.33 9.09
C LYS A 117 3.82 5.83 10.45
N TYR A 118 2.73 6.60 10.46
CA TYR A 118 2.12 7.14 11.69
C TYR A 118 0.92 6.31 12.17
N GLU A 119 0.61 5.20 11.50
CA GLU A 119 -0.43 4.27 11.93
C GLU A 119 0.14 3.15 12.82
N PRO A 120 -0.68 2.58 13.72
CA PRO A 120 -2.07 2.96 14.00
C PRO A 120 -2.17 4.15 14.97
N THR A 121 -3.23 4.94 14.83
CA THR A 121 -3.65 5.97 15.78
C THR A 121 -4.84 5.50 16.62
N VAL A 122 -5.27 6.32 17.59
CA VAL A 122 -6.50 6.06 18.37
C VAL A 122 -7.72 6.01 17.46
N ALA A 123 -7.85 6.97 16.53
CA ALA A 123 -8.96 7.01 15.59
C ALA A 123 -8.98 5.78 14.67
N SER A 124 -7.84 5.35 14.11
CA SER A 124 -7.81 4.16 13.25
C SER A 124 -7.99 2.86 14.00
N SER A 125 -7.55 2.78 15.26
CA SER A 125 -7.74 1.59 16.08
C SER A 125 -9.17 1.40 16.59
N GLN A 126 -9.98 2.46 16.63
CA GLN A 126 -11.34 2.41 17.19
C GLN A 126 -12.44 2.59 16.15
N TYR A 127 -12.23 3.49 15.17
CA TYR A 127 -13.29 3.97 14.29
C TYR A 127 -12.97 3.79 12.82
N LEU A 128 -11.78 4.18 12.37
CA LEU A 128 -11.47 4.22 10.93
C LEU A 128 -10.99 2.88 10.38
N GLY A 129 -10.44 1.99 11.22
CA GLY A 129 -9.77 0.78 10.73
C GLY A 129 -8.45 1.07 10.00
N ASP A 130 -7.90 0.05 9.35
CA ASP A 130 -6.65 0.15 8.58
C ASP A 130 -6.89 0.75 7.18
N PHE A 131 -7.40 1.98 7.18
CA PHE A 131 -7.78 2.72 5.97
C PHE A 131 -6.57 3.07 5.10
N GLN A 132 -5.39 3.27 5.70
CA GLN A 132 -4.17 3.53 4.92
C GLN A 132 -3.77 2.35 4.06
N THR A 133 -3.92 1.10 4.56
CA THR A 133 -3.65 -0.05 3.69
C THR A 133 -4.74 -0.24 2.64
N TYR A 134 -5.99 0.09 2.95
CA TYR A 134 -7.04 0.14 1.93
C TYR A 134 -6.66 1.13 0.81
N ASN A 135 -6.23 2.33 1.19
CA ASN A 135 -5.77 3.36 0.24
C ASN A 135 -4.55 2.91 -0.55
N LEU A 136 -3.57 2.27 0.08
CA LEU A 136 -2.39 1.72 -0.59
C LEU A 136 -2.80 0.68 -1.63
N ASN A 137 -3.66 -0.28 -1.27
CA ASN A 137 -4.17 -1.27 -2.20
C ASN A 137 -4.92 -0.60 -3.37
N TYR A 138 -5.80 0.36 -3.07
CA TYR A 138 -6.54 1.11 -4.08
C TYR A 138 -5.60 1.80 -5.07
N LEU A 139 -4.58 2.51 -4.59
CA LEU A 139 -3.64 3.25 -5.42
C LEU A 139 -2.77 2.34 -6.28
N ILE A 140 -2.28 1.22 -5.73
CA ILE A 140 -1.53 0.22 -6.50
C ILE A 140 -2.39 -0.33 -7.63
N ILE A 141 -3.63 -0.72 -7.32
CA ILE A 141 -4.58 -1.22 -8.33
C ILE A 141 -4.83 -0.16 -9.38
N LYS A 142 -5.07 1.08 -8.98
CA LYS A 142 -5.37 2.18 -9.90
C LYS A 142 -4.22 2.50 -10.84
N LEU A 143 -3.00 2.59 -10.31
CA LEU A 143 -1.81 2.83 -11.12
C LEU A 143 -1.52 1.66 -12.08
N ASN A 144 -1.73 0.42 -11.63
CA ASN A 144 -1.62 -0.76 -12.49
C ASN A 144 -2.64 -0.74 -13.64
N GLU A 145 -3.91 -0.38 -13.35
CA GLU A 145 -4.96 -0.24 -14.37
C GLU A 145 -4.65 0.84 -15.41
N LEU A 146 -3.99 1.92 -14.98
CA LEU A 146 -3.54 3.01 -15.86
C LEU A 146 -2.26 2.66 -16.63
N GLY A 147 -1.58 1.55 -16.30
CA GLY A 147 -0.28 1.20 -16.89
C GLY A 147 0.85 2.14 -16.46
N GLU A 148 0.68 2.85 -15.35
CA GLU A 148 1.67 3.78 -14.83
C GLU A 148 2.81 3.02 -14.14
N LYS A 149 4.04 3.51 -14.32
CA LYS A 149 5.21 2.96 -13.63
C LYS A 149 5.41 3.67 -12.30
N PHE A 150 5.51 2.90 -11.23
CA PHE A 150 5.80 3.38 -9.89
C PHE A 150 6.60 2.33 -9.12
N LEU A 151 7.29 2.78 -8.07
CA LEU A 151 7.97 1.93 -7.11
C LEU A 151 7.54 2.39 -5.72
N LEU A 152 7.41 1.44 -4.82
CA LEU A 152 7.16 1.69 -3.41
C LEU A 152 8.49 1.83 -2.67
N GLU A 153 8.45 2.47 -1.50
CA GLU A 153 9.57 2.42 -0.58
C GLU A 153 9.83 0.99 -0.09
N ASP A 154 11.11 0.66 0.14
CA ASP A 154 11.53 -0.64 0.68
C ASP A 154 10.74 -1.04 1.94
N SER A 155 10.41 -0.06 2.80
CA SER A 155 9.63 -0.28 4.01
C SER A 155 8.18 -0.70 3.74
N THR A 156 7.57 -0.13 2.70
CA THR A 156 6.21 -0.45 2.23
C THR A 156 6.19 -1.82 1.56
N VAL A 157 7.22 -2.15 0.76
CA VAL A 157 7.35 -3.48 0.16
C VAL A 157 7.48 -4.55 1.24
N ALA A 158 8.33 -4.34 2.26
CA ALA A 158 8.44 -5.23 3.42
C ALA A 158 7.09 -5.39 4.15
N TYR A 159 6.33 -4.30 4.30
CA TYR A 159 5.01 -4.31 4.89
C TYR A 159 4.02 -5.19 4.10
N LEU A 160 3.98 -5.06 2.76
CA LEU A 160 3.13 -5.89 1.90
C LEU A 160 3.52 -7.38 1.95
N ILE A 161 4.83 -7.69 1.91
CA ILE A 161 5.33 -9.07 2.06
C ILE A 161 4.87 -9.66 3.39
N LYS A 162 5.00 -8.91 4.49
CA LYS A 162 4.57 -9.34 5.82
C LYS A 162 3.07 -9.64 5.87
N ARG A 163 2.24 -8.77 5.31
CA ARG A 163 0.78 -8.99 5.20
C ARG A 163 0.45 -10.23 4.40
N ARG A 164 1.06 -10.40 3.23
CA ARG A 164 0.89 -11.58 2.39
C ARG A 164 1.26 -12.84 3.16
N ASN A 165 2.41 -12.87 3.81
CA ASN A 165 2.87 -14.03 4.57
C ASN A 165 1.95 -14.37 5.74
N LEU A 166 1.38 -13.36 6.41
CA LEU A 166 0.38 -13.58 7.45
C LEU A 166 -0.88 -14.26 6.90
N ALA A 167 -1.40 -13.78 5.77
CA ALA A 167 -2.58 -14.36 5.10
C ALA A 167 -2.33 -15.77 4.53
N TYR A 168 -1.07 -16.14 4.30
CA TYR A 168 -0.65 -17.42 3.74
C TYR A 168 -0.06 -18.38 4.79
N ARG A 169 -0.10 -18.03 6.08
CA ARG A 169 0.55 -18.80 7.16
C ARG A 169 0.16 -20.29 7.18
N ASP A 170 -1.11 -20.58 6.91
CA ASP A 170 -1.66 -21.94 6.94
C ASP A 170 -1.69 -22.61 5.56
N LYS A 171 -1.09 -21.98 4.54
CA LYS A 171 -1.00 -22.51 3.17
C LYS A 171 0.37 -23.16 2.90
N PRO A 172 0.47 -24.03 1.88
CA PRO A 172 1.76 -24.55 1.44
C PRO A 172 2.75 -23.43 1.11
N ARG A 173 4.01 -23.64 1.48
CA ARG A 173 5.09 -22.69 1.23
C ARG A 173 5.32 -22.50 -0.27
N ASP A 174 5.38 -21.24 -0.69
CA ASP A 174 5.77 -20.84 -2.03
C ASP A 174 7.29 -20.61 -2.06
N ARG A 175 8.03 -21.67 -2.41
CA ARG A 175 9.50 -21.65 -2.42
C ARG A 175 10.07 -20.61 -3.38
N GLN A 176 9.39 -20.32 -4.48
CA GLN A 176 9.88 -19.35 -5.46
C GLN A 176 9.73 -17.93 -4.91
N PHE A 177 8.56 -17.61 -4.36
CA PHE A 177 8.32 -16.33 -3.69
C PHE A 177 9.31 -16.10 -2.54
N GLU A 178 9.46 -17.09 -1.65
CA GLU A 178 10.38 -17.00 -0.51
C GLU A 178 11.82 -16.73 -0.94
N LYS A 179 12.28 -17.39 -2.01
CA LYS A 179 13.64 -17.18 -2.54
C LYS A 179 13.82 -15.79 -3.14
N LEU A 180 12.81 -15.25 -3.82
CA LEU A 180 12.86 -13.89 -4.35
C LEU A 180 12.84 -12.85 -3.23
N VAL A 181 12.06 -13.07 -2.17
CA VAL A 181 12.07 -12.23 -0.96
C VAL A 181 13.43 -12.23 -0.30
N GLU A 182 14.07 -13.40 -0.14
CA GLU A 182 15.41 -13.51 0.45
C GLU A 182 16.46 -12.72 -0.34
N LEU A 183 16.43 -12.80 -1.67
CA LEU A 183 17.33 -12.04 -2.55
C LEU A 183 17.06 -10.54 -2.49
N TRP A 184 15.78 -10.13 -2.44
CA TRP A 184 15.39 -8.73 -2.28
C TRP A 184 15.87 -8.16 -0.94
N GLU A 185 15.69 -8.89 0.17
CA GLU A 185 16.17 -8.49 1.49
C GLU A 185 17.71 -8.37 1.54
N TYR A 186 18.43 -9.25 0.84
CA TYR A 186 19.87 -9.17 0.70
C TYR A 186 20.31 -7.88 0.01
N ASN A 187 19.70 -7.55 -1.13
CA ASN A 187 20.01 -6.35 -1.89
C ASN A 187 19.77 -5.07 -1.09
N ILE A 188 18.70 -5.03 -0.29
CA ILE A 188 18.41 -3.87 0.57
C ILE A 188 19.48 -3.70 1.63
N LYS A 189 19.89 -4.79 2.30
CA LYS A 189 20.93 -4.72 3.33
C LYS A 189 22.26 -4.22 2.76
N GLU A 190 22.67 -4.70 1.59
CA GLU A 190 23.90 -4.21 0.94
C GLU A 190 23.88 -2.71 0.64
N LYS A 191 22.71 -2.12 0.34
CA LYS A 191 22.61 -0.65 0.10
C LYS A 191 22.90 0.19 1.34
N PHE A 192 22.86 -0.39 2.54
CA PHE A 192 23.07 0.32 3.81
C PHE A 192 24.45 0.05 4.44
N TYR A 193 25.34 -0.71 3.78
CA TYR A 193 26.72 -0.97 4.19
C TYR A 193 27.71 -0.41 3.16
#